data_AF-A0A497CT14-F1
#
_entry.id   AF-A0A497CT14-F1
#
_cell.length_a   1.000
_cell.length_b   1.000
_cell.length_c   1.000
_cell.angle_alpha   90.00
_cell.angle_beta   90.00
_cell.angle_gamma   90.00
#
_symmetry.space_group_name_H-M   'P 1'
#
loop_
_entity.id
_entity.type
_entity.pdbx_description
1 polymer ?
#
loop_
_entity_poly.entity_id
_entity_poly.type
_entity_poly.pdbx_seq_one_letter_code
_entity_poly.pdbx_strand_id
1 'polypeptide(L)'
;MKLRVVILSLFMAFSWSMQAQVNANDSVVAAFMPSFSYAYQFPGGDVAKQYGNNSTIGGALMYKTRKNILLSLDVNFIFGSDIKNADSILRMVLTDNGFIIDGNGVYALYNMYERGYSINFRIGKVLHLLSANPNSGVLLMGGFGYLLHRMKIDVQHQTAPQLEGDYGKGYD
;
A
#
# COMPACT_ATOMS: atom_id res chain seq x y z
N MET A 1 47.02 28.48 18.71
CA MET A 1 46.27 28.28 19.98
C MET A 1 44.93 29.03 20.00
N LYS A 2 44.89 30.33 19.64
CA LYS A 2 43.67 31.17 19.68
C LYS A 2 42.47 30.63 18.87
N LEU A 3 42.70 30.10 17.66
CA LEU A 3 41.62 29.58 16.80
C LEU A 3 40.93 28.32 17.38
N ARG A 4 41.68 27.44 18.04
CA ARG A 4 41.13 26.21 18.66
C ARG A 4 40.22 26.54 19.84
N VAL A 5 40.57 27.57 20.61
CA VAL A 5 39.76 28.05 21.73
C VAL A 5 38.46 28.66 21.24
N VAL A 6 38.49 29.45 20.16
CA VAL A 6 37.29 30.05 19.54
C VAL A 6 36.32 28.99 19.01
N ILE A 7 36.84 27.93 18.37
CA ILE A 7 36.01 26.83 17.87
C ILE A 7 35.34 26.08 19.03
N LEU A 8 36.08 25.82 20.12
CA LEU A 8 35.55 25.14 21.31
C LEU A 8 34.47 25.96 22.02
N SER A 9 34.64 27.28 22.12
CA SER A 9 33.62 28.15 22.71
C SER A 9 32.38 28.31 21.82
N LEU A 10 32.53 28.31 20.49
CA LEU A 10 31.40 28.22 19.56
C LEU A 10 30.62 26.90 19.71
N PHE A 11 31.32 25.78 19.91
CA PHE A 11 30.69 24.48 20.10
C PHE A 11 29.94 24.39 21.44
N MET A 12 30.48 24.98 22.52
CA MET A 12 29.79 25.07 23.82
C MET A 12 28.61 26.05 23.82
N ALA A 13 28.66 27.12 23.03
CA ALA A 13 27.52 28.03 22.88
C ALA A 13 26.36 27.35 22.13
N PHE A 14 26.65 26.42 21.22
CA PHE A 14 25.65 25.68 20.47
C PHE A 14 24.96 24.57 21.30
N SER A 15 25.59 24.06 22.35
CA SER A 15 24.99 23.01 23.19
C SER A 15 23.96 23.52 24.20
N TRP A 16 23.93 24.82 24.50
CA TRP A 16 22.95 25.42 25.42
C TRP A 16 21.53 25.54 24.83
N SER A 17 21.37 25.52 23.51
CA SER A 17 20.07 25.59 22.85
C SER A 17 19.39 24.22 22.64
N MET A 18 20.04 23.12 23.05
CA MET A 18 19.51 21.77 22.86
C MET A 18 18.66 21.30 24.04
N GLN A 19 17.37 21.61 24.03
CA GLN A 19 16.39 20.94 24.90
C GLN A 19 15.99 19.58 24.32
N ALA A 20 16.81 18.55 24.59
CA ALA A 20 16.61 17.19 24.06
C ALA A 20 15.75 16.29 24.98
N GLN A 21 15.47 16.70 26.22
CA GLN A 21 14.83 15.86 27.22
C GLN A 21 13.33 16.18 27.30
N VAL A 22 12.48 15.26 26.84
CA VAL A 22 11.02 15.34 27.00
C VAL A 22 10.57 14.04 27.67
N ASN A 23 9.94 14.15 28.84
CA ASN A 23 9.37 12.99 29.52
C ASN A 23 8.06 12.60 28.82
N ALA A 24 8.02 11.41 28.23
CA ALA A 24 6.84 10.90 27.54
C ALA A 24 5.64 10.63 28.47
N ASN A 25 5.88 10.53 29.79
CA ASN A 25 4.81 10.38 30.78
C ASN A 25 4.06 11.69 31.05
N ASP A 26 4.73 12.84 30.99
CA ASP A 26 4.15 14.12 31.39
C ASP A 26 3.83 15.02 30.19
N SER A 27 4.37 14.70 29.02
CA SER A 27 4.27 15.55 27.83
C SER A 27 3.85 14.76 26.59
N VAL A 28 3.06 15.41 25.72
CA VAL A 28 2.72 14.86 24.42
C VAL A 28 3.95 14.89 23.51
N VAL A 29 4.32 13.72 22.99
CA VAL A 29 5.51 13.56 22.15
C VAL A 29 5.09 13.47 20.69
N ALA A 30 5.78 14.24 19.83
CA ALA A 30 5.65 14.06 18.40
C ALA A 30 6.47 12.86 17.96
N ALA A 31 5.90 12.00 17.12
CA ALA A 31 6.52 10.74 16.71
C ALA A 31 6.29 10.47 15.23
N PHE A 32 7.33 9.98 14.57
CA PHE A 32 7.27 9.40 13.23
C PHE A 32 7.22 7.88 13.36
N MET A 33 6.23 7.26 12.74
CA MET A 33 5.89 5.85 12.91
C MET A 33 5.71 5.21 11.53
N PRO A 34 6.78 4.66 10.94
CA PRO A 34 6.67 3.81 9.77
C PRO A 34 6.06 2.46 10.17
N SER A 35 5.24 1.88 9.31
CA SER A 35 4.69 0.55 9.51
C SER A 35 4.64 -0.25 8.21
N PHE A 36 4.59 -1.57 8.36
CA PHE A 36 4.34 -2.52 7.28
C PHE A 36 3.08 -3.29 7.61
N SER A 37 2.33 -3.68 6.59
CA SER A 37 1.09 -4.42 6.74
C SER A 37 0.95 -5.51 5.70
N TYR A 38 0.30 -6.59 6.11
CA TYR A 38 -0.15 -7.65 5.24
C TYR A 38 -1.60 -7.96 5.60
N ALA A 39 -2.43 -8.21 4.59
CA ALA A 39 -3.82 -8.59 4.76
C ALA A 39 -4.21 -9.65 3.74
N TYR A 40 -5.04 -10.59 4.17
CA TYR A 40 -5.77 -11.49 3.29
C TYR A 40 -7.22 -11.00 3.19
N GLN A 41 -7.74 -10.82 1.98
CA GLN A 41 -9.04 -10.20 1.74
C GLN A 41 -9.99 -11.17 1.03
N PHE A 42 -11.25 -11.09 1.42
CA PHE A 42 -12.35 -11.80 0.79
C PHE A 42 -13.16 -10.80 -0.03
N PRO A 43 -13.25 -10.95 -1.36
CA PRO A 43 -14.01 -10.02 -2.18
C PRO A 43 -15.50 -10.15 -1.88
N GLY A 44 -16.22 -9.02 -1.96
CA GLY A 44 -17.67 -8.96 -1.78
C GLY A 44 -18.36 -8.30 -2.99
N GLY A 45 -19.68 -8.41 -3.04
CA GLY A 45 -20.50 -7.76 -4.07
C GLY A 45 -20.12 -8.18 -5.49
N ASP A 46 -19.99 -7.21 -6.39
CA ASP A 46 -19.69 -7.47 -7.81
C ASP A 46 -18.25 -7.91 -8.04
N VAL A 47 -17.30 -7.46 -7.21
CA VAL A 47 -15.89 -7.89 -7.29
C VAL A 47 -15.78 -9.40 -7.06
N ALA A 48 -16.59 -9.96 -6.17
CA ALA A 48 -16.59 -11.40 -5.86
C ALA A 48 -17.04 -12.29 -7.02
N LYS A 49 -17.73 -11.73 -8.03
CA LYS A 49 -18.15 -12.44 -9.24
C LYS A 49 -17.00 -12.63 -10.23
N GLN A 50 -16.01 -11.74 -10.21
CA GLN A 50 -14.88 -11.73 -11.15
C GLN A 50 -13.59 -12.22 -10.50
N TYR A 51 -13.35 -11.84 -9.25
CA TYR A 51 -12.12 -12.13 -8.51
C TYR A 51 -12.36 -13.12 -7.38
N GLY A 52 -11.35 -13.96 -7.13
CA GLY A 52 -11.22 -14.78 -5.94
C GLY A 52 -10.61 -14.02 -4.78
N ASN A 53 -10.24 -14.75 -3.73
CA ASN A 53 -9.56 -14.15 -2.58
C ASN A 53 -8.19 -13.58 -2.98
N ASN A 54 -7.81 -12.47 -2.37
CA ASN A 54 -6.55 -11.81 -2.68
C ASN A 54 -5.74 -11.50 -1.42
N SER A 55 -4.49 -11.14 -1.64
CA SER A 55 -3.58 -10.68 -0.61
C SER A 55 -3.17 -9.24 -0.89
N THR A 56 -2.89 -8.51 0.17
CA THR A 56 -2.40 -7.13 0.10
C THR A 56 -1.16 -7.01 0.97
N ILE A 57 -0.13 -6.37 0.42
CA ILE A 57 1.07 -5.97 1.18
C ILE A 57 1.27 -4.47 1.02
N GLY A 58 1.70 -3.81 2.08
CA GLY A 58 1.94 -2.37 1.99
C GLY A 58 2.66 -1.79 3.18
N GLY A 59 2.83 -0.47 3.12
CA GLY A 59 3.46 0.31 4.17
C GLY A 59 2.69 1.57 4.44
N ALA A 60 2.85 2.08 5.66
CA ALA A 60 2.30 3.36 6.07
C ALA A 60 3.36 4.24 6.69
N LEU A 61 3.21 5.54 6.49
CA LEU A 61 3.94 6.56 7.22
C LEU A 61 2.95 7.36 8.05
N MET A 62 3.04 7.22 9.37
CA MET A 62 2.20 7.95 10.31
C MET A 62 3.01 8.96 11.11
N TYR A 63 2.52 10.18 11.19
CA TYR A 63 3.10 11.25 11.99
C TYR A 63 2.12 11.71 13.06
N LYS A 64 2.55 11.64 14.32
CA LYS A 64 1.83 12.16 15.48
C LYS A 64 2.43 13.51 15.88
N THR A 65 1.58 14.52 16.03
CA THR A 65 1.95 15.85 16.51
C THR A 65 1.93 15.94 18.04
N ARG A 66 2.55 16.99 18.61
CA ARG A 66 2.44 17.33 20.05
C ARG A 66 1.02 17.71 20.51
N LYS A 67 0.04 17.73 19.60
CA LYS A 67 -1.38 17.98 19.89
C LYS A 67 -2.23 16.70 19.80
N ASN A 68 -1.58 15.53 19.77
CA ASN A 68 -2.23 14.23 19.58
C ASN A 68 -3.03 14.11 18.27
N ILE A 69 -2.72 14.92 17.26
CA ILE A 69 -3.25 14.75 15.90
C ILE A 69 -2.32 13.79 15.15
N LEU A 70 -2.89 12.81 14.48
CA LEU A 70 -2.20 11.81 13.66
C LEU A 70 -2.56 12.01 12.20
N LEU A 71 -1.54 12.00 11.36
CA LEU A 71 -1.63 12.01 9.90
C LEU A 71 -1.00 10.71 9.40
N SER A 72 -1.67 9.99 8.52
CA SER A 72 -1.15 8.74 7.93
C SER A 72 -1.31 8.77 6.42
N LEU A 73 -0.28 8.31 5.71
CA LEU A 73 -0.32 7.97 4.30
C LEU A 73 0.01 6.49 4.16
N ASP A 74 -0.89 5.76 3.52
CA ASP A 74 -0.80 4.31 3.36
C ASP A 74 -0.76 3.98 1.87
N VAL A 75 0.19 3.12 1.49
CA VAL A 75 0.29 2.60 0.12
C VAL A 75 0.37 1.10 0.17
N ASN A 76 -0.58 0.45 -0.49
CA ASN A 76 -0.74 -0.99 -0.50
C ASN A 76 -0.80 -1.50 -1.93
N PHE A 77 -0.24 -2.68 -2.16
CA PHE A 77 -0.30 -3.44 -3.40
C PHE A 77 -1.14 -4.69 -3.19
N ILE A 78 -2.15 -4.86 -4.05
CA ILE A 78 -3.10 -5.96 -4.06
C ILE A 78 -2.65 -6.97 -5.12
N PHE A 79 -2.66 -8.24 -4.76
CA PHE A 79 -2.31 -9.34 -5.65
C PHE A 79 -3.16 -10.59 -5.38
N GLY A 80 -3.69 -11.17 -6.45
CA GLY A 80 -4.43 -12.44 -6.44
C GLY A 80 -4.13 -13.24 -7.70
N SER A 81 -4.45 -14.53 -7.67
CA SER A 81 -4.23 -15.47 -8.79
C SER A 81 -5.50 -16.22 -9.20
N ASP A 82 -6.63 -15.93 -8.56
CA ASP A 82 -7.90 -16.59 -8.83
C ASP A 82 -8.83 -15.60 -9.53
N ILE A 83 -9.10 -15.86 -10.81
CA ILE A 83 -10.04 -15.10 -11.65
C ILE A 83 -11.15 -16.06 -12.07
N LYS A 84 -12.36 -15.81 -11.56
CA LYS A 84 -13.50 -16.74 -11.68
C LYS A 84 -14.14 -16.73 -13.06
N ASN A 85 -14.02 -15.64 -13.79
CA ASN A 85 -14.67 -15.42 -15.08
C ASN A 85 -13.68 -15.43 -16.26
N ALA A 86 -12.50 -16.04 -16.08
CA ALA A 86 -11.44 -16.14 -17.08
C ALA A 86 -11.95 -16.60 -18.46
N ASP A 87 -12.70 -17.71 -18.49
CA ASP A 87 -13.23 -18.30 -19.72
C ASP A 87 -14.20 -17.37 -20.45
N SER A 88 -14.99 -16.59 -19.71
CA SER A 88 -15.93 -15.64 -20.30
C SER A 88 -15.22 -14.44 -20.92
N ILE A 89 -14.13 -13.98 -20.30
CA ILE A 89 -13.38 -12.82 -20.79
C ILE A 89 -12.62 -13.21 -22.06
N LEU A 90 -12.01 -14.39 -22.08
CA LEU A 90 -11.18 -14.85 -23.18
C LEU A 90 -11.95 -15.58 -24.29
N ARG A 91 -13.29 -15.60 -24.21
CA ARG A 91 -14.15 -16.40 -25.10
C ARG A 91 -13.92 -16.18 -26.60
N MET A 92 -13.52 -14.98 -27.01
CA MET A 92 -13.26 -14.67 -28.44
C MET A 92 -11.90 -15.20 -28.94
N VAL A 93 -11.03 -15.63 -28.04
CA VAL A 93 -9.65 -16.08 -28.33
C VAL A 93 -9.45 -17.56 -27.96
N LEU A 94 -10.31 -18.09 -27.09
CA LEU A 94 -10.31 -19.49 -26.72
C LEU A 94 -10.85 -20.36 -27.86
N THR A 95 -10.16 -21.47 -28.07
CA THR A 95 -10.66 -22.61 -28.86
C THR A 95 -11.77 -23.34 -28.09
N ASP A 96 -12.53 -24.20 -28.77
CA ASP A 96 -13.57 -25.04 -28.15
C ASP A 96 -13.03 -25.93 -27.01
N ASN A 97 -11.73 -26.21 -27.03
CA ASN A 97 -11.02 -27.00 -26.01
C ASN A 97 -10.43 -26.14 -24.87
N GLY A 98 -10.65 -24.82 -24.85
CA GLY A 98 -10.18 -23.93 -23.79
C GLY A 98 -8.71 -23.48 -23.91
N PHE A 99 -8.09 -23.69 -25.07
CA PHE A 99 -6.71 -23.26 -25.33
C PHE A 99 -6.65 -22.00 -26.19
N ILE A 100 -5.54 -21.26 -26.08
CA ILE A 100 -5.20 -20.14 -26.94
C ILE A 100 -4.09 -20.58 -27.89
N ILE A 101 -4.24 -20.29 -29.19
CA ILE A 101 -3.22 -20.58 -30.20
C ILE A 101 -2.31 -19.36 -30.35
N ASP A 102 -1.00 -19.57 -30.23
CA ASP A 102 0.02 -18.53 -30.30
C ASP A 102 0.42 -18.20 -31.75
N GLY A 103 1.31 -17.21 -31.95
CA GLY A 103 1.79 -16.81 -33.26
C GLY A 103 2.59 -17.89 -34.02
N ASN A 104 3.02 -18.95 -33.35
CA ASN A 104 3.73 -20.10 -33.92
C ASN A 104 2.79 -21.27 -34.23
N GLY A 105 1.49 -21.14 -33.97
CA GLY A 105 0.51 -22.20 -34.18
C GLY A 105 0.51 -23.27 -33.09
N VAL A 106 1.13 -23.03 -31.93
CA VAL A 106 1.11 -23.93 -30.76
C VAL A 106 0.28 -23.33 -29.63
N TYR A 107 0.03 -24.09 -28.56
CA TYR A 107 -0.73 -23.57 -27.43
C TYR A 107 0.08 -22.56 -26.61
N ALA A 108 -0.51 -21.39 -26.38
CA ALA A 108 0.03 -20.37 -25.50
C ALA A 108 -0.22 -20.73 -24.03
N LEU A 109 0.83 -20.61 -23.22
CA LEU A 109 0.71 -20.67 -21.76
C LEU A 109 0.47 -19.26 -21.24
N TYR A 110 -0.62 -19.08 -20.50
CA TYR A 110 -0.98 -17.81 -19.90
C TYR A 110 -1.44 -17.98 -18.46
N ASN A 111 -1.29 -16.92 -17.67
CA ASN A 111 -1.84 -16.82 -16.32
C ASN A 111 -2.64 -15.53 -16.20
N MET A 112 -3.66 -15.54 -15.34
CA MET A 112 -4.48 -14.37 -15.05
C MET A 112 -4.34 -14.03 -13.57
N TYR A 113 -4.20 -12.74 -13.29
CA TYR A 113 -3.94 -12.25 -11.94
C TYR A 113 -4.81 -11.05 -11.62
N GLU A 114 -5.16 -10.90 -10.36
CA GLU A 114 -5.60 -9.62 -9.83
C GLU A 114 -4.37 -8.81 -9.45
N ARG A 115 -4.32 -7.54 -9.88
CA ARG A 115 -3.27 -6.60 -9.52
C ARG A 115 -3.90 -5.26 -9.21
N GLY A 116 -3.51 -4.66 -8.09
CA GLY A 116 -4.08 -3.37 -7.70
C GLY A 116 -3.21 -2.59 -6.75
N TYR A 117 -3.59 -1.34 -6.54
CA TYR A 117 -3.00 -0.43 -5.58
C TYR A 117 -4.10 0.24 -4.76
N SER A 118 -3.87 0.40 -3.48
CA SER A 118 -4.70 1.23 -2.62
C SER A 118 -3.83 2.30 -1.96
N ILE A 119 -4.23 3.56 -2.14
CA ILE A 119 -3.59 4.71 -1.50
C ILE A 119 -4.61 5.34 -0.56
N ASN A 120 -4.29 5.43 0.73
CA ASN A 120 -5.21 5.98 1.73
C ASN A 120 -4.54 7.12 2.48
N PHE A 121 -5.30 8.20 2.67
CA PHE A 121 -4.92 9.30 3.54
C PHE A 121 -5.85 9.29 4.76
N ARG A 122 -5.25 9.28 5.95
CA ARG A 122 -6.01 9.22 7.21
C ARG A 122 -5.57 10.34 8.13
N ILE A 123 -6.55 10.96 8.79
CA ILE A 123 -6.35 11.95 9.84
C ILE A 123 -7.14 11.52 11.07
N GLY A 124 -6.56 11.74 12.24
CA GLY A 124 -7.25 11.45 13.47
C GLY A 124 -6.65 12.11 14.68
N LYS A 125 -7.22 11.78 15.84
CA LYS A 125 -6.82 12.35 17.11
C LYS A 125 -6.90 11.31 18.21
N VAL A 126 -5.89 11.31 19.09
CA VAL A 126 -5.99 10.60 20.37
C VAL A 126 -6.76 11.48 21.34
N LEU A 127 -7.89 10.97 21.81
CA LEU A 127 -8.69 11.57 22.87
C LEU A 127 -8.24 10.99 24.21
N HIS A 128 -7.98 11.85 25.19
CA HIS A 128 -7.57 11.46 26.55
C HIS A 128 -8.72 10.90 27.39
N LEU A 129 -9.48 9.96 26.84
CA LEU A 129 -10.44 9.17 27.61
C LEU A 129 -9.75 7.91 28.13
N LEU A 130 -9.96 7.59 29.41
CA LEU A 130 -9.38 6.40 30.08
C LEU A 130 -7.86 6.29 29.91
N SER A 131 -7.18 7.42 30.07
CA SER A 131 -5.78 7.59 29.69
C SER A 131 -4.85 7.54 30.91
N ALA A 132 -3.72 6.82 30.80
CA ALA A 132 -2.70 6.76 31.84
C ALA A 132 -1.63 7.86 31.68
N ASN A 133 -1.51 8.45 30.49
CA ASN A 133 -0.56 9.51 30.18
C ASN A 133 -1.06 10.37 29.00
N PRO A 134 -0.51 11.58 28.79
CA PRO A 134 -0.92 12.46 27.71
C PRO A 134 -0.70 11.91 26.29
N ASN A 135 -0.15 10.70 26.11
CA ASN A 135 0.04 10.07 24.81
C ASN A 135 -0.95 8.93 24.51
N SER A 136 -1.76 8.53 25.49
CA SER A 136 -2.66 7.36 25.44
C SER A 136 -4.14 7.75 25.53
N GLY A 137 -5.00 6.82 25.16
CA GLY A 137 -6.46 6.98 25.17
C GLY A 137 -7.09 6.42 23.90
N VAL A 138 -8.32 6.84 23.62
CA VAL A 138 -9.06 6.37 22.45
C VAL A 138 -8.56 7.09 21.20
N LEU A 139 -8.11 6.32 20.21
CA LEU A 139 -7.72 6.82 18.89
C LEU A 139 -8.92 6.77 17.94
N LEU A 140 -9.36 7.93 17.48
CA LEU A 140 -10.32 8.04 16.38
C LEU A 140 -9.59 8.52 15.13
N MET A 141 -9.65 7.74 14.06
CA MET A 141 -9.11 8.10 12.75
C MET A 141 -10.18 7.91 11.69
N GLY A 142 -10.25 8.86 10.78
CA GLY A 142 -11.05 8.79 9.57
C GLY A 142 -10.19 9.17 8.37
N GLY A 143 -10.63 8.80 7.18
CA GLY A 143 -9.85 9.06 5.99
C GLY A 143 -10.61 8.72 4.74
N PHE A 144 -9.96 8.99 3.62
CA PHE A 144 -10.41 8.61 2.31
C PHE A 144 -9.25 7.95 1.58
N GLY A 145 -9.57 7.15 0.59
CA GLY A 145 -8.58 6.46 -0.20
C GLY A 145 -9.09 6.16 -1.59
N TYR A 146 -8.15 5.83 -2.45
CA TYR A 146 -8.41 5.35 -3.79
C TYR A 146 -7.96 3.91 -3.88
N LEU A 147 -8.83 3.05 -4.38
CA LEU A 147 -8.53 1.65 -4.65
C LEU A 147 -8.68 1.43 -6.14
N LEU A 148 -7.58 1.06 -6.78
CA LEU A 148 -7.53 0.67 -8.17
C LEU A 148 -7.12 -0.80 -8.20
N HIS A 149 -7.93 -1.64 -8.81
CA HIS A 149 -7.53 -3.00 -9.17
C HIS A 149 -7.86 -3.23 -10.63
N ARG A 150 -7.12 -4.15 -11.23
CA ARG A 150 -7.25 -4.54 -12.63
C ARG A 150 -6.88 -6.01 -12.77
N MET A 151 -7.33 -6.60 -13.85
CA MET A 151 -6.91 -7.94 -14.22
C MET A 151 -5.63 -7.84 -15.06
N LYS A 152 -4.65 -8.69 -14.76
CA LYS A 152 -3.45 -8.81 -15.58
C LYS A 152 -3.40 -10.20 -16.20
N ILE A 153 -3.41 -10.24 -17.52
CA ILE A 153 -3.12 -11.44 -18.29
C ILE A 153 -1.63 -11.43 -18.60
N ASP A 154 -0.95 -12.53 -18.28
CA ASP A 154 0.49 -12.70 -18.47
C ASP A 154 0.73 -13.91 -19.36
N VAL A 155 1.21 -13.68 -20.59
CA VAL A 155 1.49 -14.73 -21.57
C VAL A 155 2.97 -15.08 -21.54
N GLN A 156 3.28 -16.35 -21.34
CA GLN A 156 4.66 -16.80 -21.26
C GLN A 156 5.36 -16.56 -22.61
N HIS A 157 6.54 -15.94 -22.56
CA HIS A 157 7.35 -15.59 -23.75
C HIS A 157 6.64 -14.70 -24.78
N GLN A 158 5.54 -14.04 -24.41
CA GLN A 158 4.87 -13.07 -25.28
C GLN A 158 4.39 -13.66 -26.62
N THR A 159 4.03 -14.94 -26.62
CA THR A 159 3.79 -15.68 -27.87
C THR A 159 2.39 -15.49 -28.45
N ALA A 160 1.43 -14.98 -27.66
CA ALA A 160 0.05 -14.75 -28.08
C ALA A 160 -0.22 -13.24 -28.31
N PRO A 161 0.13 -12.68 -29.48
CA PRO A 161 0.02 -11.24 -29.75
C PRO A 161 -1.40 -10.68 -29.60
N GLN A 162 -2.42 -11.52 -29.74
CA GLN A 162 -3.83 -11.15 -29.56
C GLN A 162 -4.22 -10.83 -28.11
N LEU A 163 -3.38 -11.17 -27.14
CA LEU A 163 -3.55 -10.82 -25.73
C LEU A 163 -2.56 -9.75 -25.26
N GLU A 164 -1.73 -9.23 -26.16
CA GLU A 164 -0.66 -8.30 -25.83
C GLU A 164 -0.91 -6.89 -26.34
N GLY A 165 -0.18 -5.93 -25.78
CA GLY A 165 -0.19 -4.54 -26.21
C GLY A 165 -1.59 -3.93 -26.16
N ASP A 166 -1.99 -3.27 -27.23
CA ASP A 166 -3.30 -2.63 -27.32
C ASP A 166 -4.46 -3.64 -27.44
N TYR A 167 -4.22 -4.85 -27.94
CA TYR A 167 -5.24 -5.90 -28.01
C TYR A 167 -5.59 -6.46 -26.62
N GLY A 168 -4.63 -6.50 -25.70
CA GLY A 168 -4.85 -6.91 -24.31
C GLY A 168 -5.79 -5.99 -23.53
N LYS A 169 -5.86 -4.69 -23.87
CA LYS A 169 -6.70 -3.70 -23.18
C LYS A 169 -8.20 -3.94 -23.33
N GLY A 170 -8.64 -4.71 -24.34
CA GLY A 170 -10.04 -5.05 -24.53
C GLY A 170 -10.56 -6.10 -23.55
N TYR A 171 -9.65 -6.75 -22.82
CA TYR A 171 -9.95 -7.84 -21.89
C TYR A 171 -9.82 -7.43 -20.41
N ASP A 172 -9.22 -6.26 -20.11
CA ASP A 172 -9.00 -5.71 -18.75
C ASP A 172 -10.01 -4.58 -18.45
#